data_AF-A0A444RYA0-F1
#
_entry.id   AF-A0A444RYA0-F1
#
_cell.length_a   1.000
_cell.length_b   1.000
_cell.length_c   1.000
_cell.angle_alpha   90.00
_cell.angle_beta   90.00
_cell.angle_gamma   90.00
#
_symmetry.space_group_name_H-M   'P 1'
#
loop_
_entity.id
_entity.type
_entity.pdbx_description
1 polymer ?
#
loop_
_entity_poly.entity_id
_entity_poly.type
_entity_poly.pdbx_seq_one_letter_code
_entity_poly.pdbx_strand_id
1 'polypeptide(L)'
;MQHCRLQDLWSDSSAVCLGLAYRRLASLSNPKRIVTNEFHFFGRVRWLIAHRGLQSLGGGSVMGQRHARALGGMAFVYNALCTTSSLHLRNMRYIVVGGSGLVGGQIVLQLLQRGQAPSSIRIIDLVPPTRDELQTPLAKDVEFAQTDMSSEASTLAAFKKPWQATSAKLPLTVFHTAAAIRPSERHPLVYHRHARVNIGGTANVLSAAKSAGADIFIFTSSCSVALRPVTWFSPLWRRWPTNIVQTMTEDDFSAPLRPREDFPSNYARSKAEAERHVCAADSPVSGLRTGAIRPGNSIYGGAGDFLVSAILNLPSLPTCTAPWVQNWAHASNVSLAHLLLEAALLGPHVDKARIASRPFLVTDAGPPLRFDDFYTAMKAVAATFPTVRYPPPVLMMAIARIIELWCVTLWKSPFLARLGMREPKNPLYLLQPACFTAAVNCLIDDSAAKRPVEEGGIGYQARCTTLEGICMQLLHLNRSVPNKRVNGKEATRSILKDVIEVKPSLGRSGSKIETTDK
;
A
#
# COMPACT_ATOMS: atom_id res chain seq x y z
N MET A 1 -47.21 38.98 23.52
CA MET A 1 -47.72 40.20 22.87
C MET A 1 -46.65 40.73 21.91
N GLN A 2 -46.98 41.67 21.01
CA GLN A 2 -46.11 42.60 20.24
C GLN A 2 -44.60 42.25 20.12
N HIS A 3 -43.97 41.97 18.98
CA HIS A 3 -44.15 42.39 17.57
C HIS A 3 -43.70 43.84 17.28
N CYS A 4 -42.95 44.02 16.18
CA CYS A 4 -42.37 45.24 15.57
C CYS A 4 -40.92 45.65 15.94
N ARG A 5 -40.09 46.18 15.02
CA ARG A 5 -40.09 46.20 13.52
C ARG A 5 -38.72 46.66 12.95
N LEU A 6 -38.31 46.09 11.80
CA LEU A 6 -37.65 46.72 10.61
C LEU A 6 -36.30 47.48 10.78
N GLN A 7 -35.25 47.05 10.05
CA GLN A 7 -34.68 47.66 8.80
C GLN A 7 -33.47 48.59 9.08
N ASP A 8 -32.42 48.70 8.26
CA ASP A 8 -32.00 47.98 7.02
C ASP A 8 -30.44 48.11 6.90
N LEU A 9 -29.67 47.79 5.84
CA LEU A 9 -29.89 47.41 4.43
C LEU A 9 -28.65 46.62 3.89
N TRP A 10 -28.74 46.16 2.64
CA TRP A 10 -27.73 45.67 1.67
C TRP A 10 -27.64 44.15 1.41
N SER A 11 -27.38 43.85 0.13
CA SER A 11 -27.50 42.56 -0.55
C SER A 11 -26.16 41.75 -0.50
N ASP A 12 -26.00 40.51 -1.00
CA ASP A 12 -26.58 39.96 -2.25
C ASP A 12 -26.55 38.41 -2.42
N SER A 13 -27.31 37.96 -3.42
CA SER A 13 -27.13 36.79 -4.31
C SER A 13 -26.99 35.36 -3.75
N SER A 14 -26.89 35.13 -2.45
CA SER A 14 -26.60 33.77 -1.91
C SER A 14 -27.80 32.80 -1.91
N ALA A 15 -29.04 33.29 -1.84
CA ALA A 15 -30.20 32.46 -1.47
C ALA A 15 -30.87 31.68 -2.62
N VAL A 16 -30.81 32.19 -3.86
CA VAL A 16 -31.64 31.68 -4.98
C VAL A 16 -31.21 30.28 -5.44
N CYS A 17 -29.91 29.96 -5.37
CA CYS A 17 -29.37 28.70 -5.89
C CYS A 17 -29.75 27.45 -5.05
N LEU A 18 -29.98 27.59 -3.72
CA LEU A 18 -30.35 26.43 -2.90
C LEU A 18 -31.77 25.92 -3.20
N GLY A 19 -32.72 26.82 -3.47
CA GLY A 19 -34.14 26.46 -3.69
C GLY A 19 -34.37 25.60 -4.93
N LEU A 20 -33.57 25.80 -5.98
CA LEU A 20 -33.69 25.06 -7.25
C LEU A 20 -33.07 23.66 -7.19
N ALA A 21 -31.98 23.47 -6.42
CA ALA A 21 -31.39 22.15 -6.22
C ALA A 21 -32.34 21.19 -5.47
N TYR A 22 -33.02 21.71 -4.44
CA TYR A 22 -33.87 20.90 -3.55
C TYR A 22 -35.08 20.29 -4.29
N ARG A 23 -35.74 21.07 -5.17
CA ARG A 23 -36.91 20.61 -5.93
C ARG A 23 -36.61 19.47 -6.91
N ARG A 24 -35.37 19.32 -7.38
CA ARG A 24 -34.98 18.28 -8.37
C ARG A 24 -34.59 16.94 -7.75
N LEU A 25 -34.24 16.91 -6.45
CA LEU A 25 -33.99 15.66 -5.71
C LEU A 25 -35.30 15.05 -5.18
N ALA A 26 -36.26 15.90 -4.77
CA ALA A 26 -37.58 15.46 -4.32
C ALA A 26 -38.42 14.77 -5.41
N SER A 27 -38.17 15.04 -6.70
CA SER A 27 -38.93 14.48 -7.83
C SER A 27 -38.39 13.14 -8.37
N LEU A 28 -37.38 12.53 -7.72
CA LEU A 28 -36.67 11.35 -8.24
C LEU A 28 -36.57 10.18 -7.23
N SER A 29 -37.26 10.23 -6.09
CA SER A 29 -37.24 9.16 -5.09
C SER A 29 -38.64 8.72 -4.66
N ASN A 30 -38.88 7.40 -4.72
CA ASN A 30 -40.13 6.78 -4.27
C ASN A 30 -40.14 6.73 -2.71
N PRO A 31 -41.10 7.36 -2.00
CA PRO A 31 -40.96 7.73 -0.59
C PRO A 31 -41.21 6.57 0.41
N LYS A 32 -40.58 5.40 0.21
CA LYS A 32 -40.64 4.25 1.14
C LYS A 32 -39.30 3.52 1.34
N ARG A 33 -38.17 4.25 1.45
CA ARG A 33 -36.95 3.81 2.17
C ARG A 33 -35.94 4.96 2.33
N ILE A 34 -36.00 5.66 3.46
CA ILE A 34 -34.89 6.47 3.99
C ILE A 34 -34.78 6.12 5.48
N VAL A 35 -33.63 5.57 5.88
CA VAL A 35 -33.27 5.35 7.28
C VAL A 35 -32.18 6.36 7.64
N THR A 36 -32.30 6.98 8.81
CA THR A 36 -31.81 8.35 9.08
C THR A 36 -30.30 8.57 9.24
N ASN A 37 -29.45 7.60 8.87
CA ASN A 37 -28.00 7.68 9.10
C ASN A 37 -27.19 8.38 7.98
N GLU A 38 -27.64 8.40 6.72
CA GLU A 38 -26.83 8.93 5.60
C GLU A 38 -26.60 10.45 5.68
N PHE A 39 -27.57 11.21 6.21
CA PHE A 39 -27.45 12.68 6.29
C PHE A 39 -26.33 13.15 7.23
N HIS A 40 -26.00 12.38 8.27
CA HIS A 40 -24.85 12.67 9.13
C HIS A 40 -23.49 12.29 8.50
N PHE A 41 -23.47 11.46 7.46
CA PHE A 41 -22.23 10.96 6.84
C PHE A 41 -21.54 12.08 6.03
N PHE A 42 -22.23 12.63 5.03
CA PHE A 42 -21.67 13.67 4.16
C PHE A 42 -21.31 14.96 4.90
N GLY A 43 -22.09 15.34 5.93
CA GLY A 43 -21.78 16.49 6.78
C GLY A 43 -20.46 16.33 7.55
N ARG A 44 -20.23 15.15 8.16
CA ARG A 44 -18.99 14.88 8.92
C ARG A 44 -17.76 14.84 8.02
N VAL A 45 -17.84 14.21 6.84
CA VAL A 45 -16.71 14.16 5.89
C VAL A 45 -16.25 15.57 5.50
N ARG A 46 -17.19 16.48 5.18
CA ARG A 46 -16.86 17.86 4.80
C ARG A 46 -16.34 18.69 5.99
N TRP A 47 -16.81 18.42 7.20
CA TRP A 47 -16.38 19.13 8.42
C TRP A 47 -15.01 18.68 8.96
N LEU A 48 -14.70 17.37 8.92
CA LEU A 48 -13.39 16.85 9.34
C LEU A 48 -12.24 17.43 8.50
N ILE A 49 -12.44 17.55 7.18
CA ILE A 49 -11.48 18.16 6.25
C ILE A 49 -11.23 19.64 6.60
N ALA A 50 -12.25 20.37 7.06
CA ALA A 50 -12.16 21.80 7.37
C ALA A 50 -11.54 22.09 8.74
N HIS A 51 -11.95 21.38 9.80
CA HIS A 51 -11.59 21.79 11.18
C HIS A 51 -10.22 21.28 11.66
N ARG A 52 -9.76 20.09 11.22
CA ARG A 52 -8.43 19.58 11.62
C ARG A 52 -7.25 20.32 10.96
N GLY A 53 -7.50 21.16 9.95
CA GLY A 53 -6.48 21.99 9.32
C GLY A 53 -6.04 23.22 10.14
N LEU A 54 -6.75 23.58 11.21
CA LEU A 54 -6.57 24.85 11.93
C LEU A 54 -5.82 24.76 13.26
N GLN A 55 -5.58 23.55 13.81
CA GLN A 55 -5.12 23.36 15.20
C GLN A 55 -3.64 22.94 15.37
N SER A 56 -2.81 22.93 14.32
CA SER A 56 -1.41 22.49 14.41
C SER A 56 -0.36 23.49 13.91
N LEU A 57 -0.75 24.70 13.51
CA LEU A 57 0.18 25.74 13.01
C LEU A 57 0.67 26.68 14.12
N GLY A 58 1.34 26.10 15.14
CA GLY A 58 1.99 26.83 16.22
C GLY A 58 3.51 26.66 16.19
N GLY A 59 4.25 27.70 15.78
CA GLY A 59 5.71 27.79 15.92
C GLY A 59 6.55 26.96 14.94
N GLY A 60 7.03 27.57 13.86
CA GLY A 60 7.98 26.94 12.93
C GLY A 60 8.62 27.93 11.96
N SER A 61 9.93 27.79 11.70
CA SER A 61 10.71 28.79 10.95
C SER A 61 10.29 28.96 9.49
N VAL A 62 10.32 30.22 9.03
CA VAL A 62 9.86 30.68 7.70
C VAL A 62 10.53 29.94 6.54
N MET A 63 11.76 29.45 6.72
CA MET A 63 12.54 28.74 5.69
C MET A 63 11.86 27.43 5.24
N GLY A 64 11.16 26.72 6.14
CA GLY A 64 10.54 25.44 5.85
C GLY A 64 9.28 25.51 4.97
N GLN A 65 8.58 26.65 4.97
CA GLN A 65 7.25 26.77 4.36
C GLN A 65 7.26 26.82 2.82
N ARG A 66 8.41 27.13 2.19
CA ARG A 66 8.49 27.28 0.73
C ARG A 66 8.42 25.94 -0.02
N HIS A 67 8.98 24.86 0.52
CA HIS A 67 8.98 23.55 -0.14
C HIS A 67 7.63 22.80 -0.07
N ALA A 68 6.80 23.06 0.95
CA ALA A 68 5.53 22.36 1.14
C ALA A 68 4.48 22.61 0.03
N ARG A 69 4.59 23.72 -0.72
CA ARG A 69 3.55 24.18 -1.67
C ARG A 69 3.37 23.30 -2.91
N ALA A 70 4.32 22.43 -3.25
CA ALA A 70 4.21 21.53 -4.41
C ALA A 70 3.46 20.21 -4.13
N LEU A 71 3.26 19.84 -2.86
CA LEU A 71 2.84 18.48 -2.44
C LEU A 71 1.52 18.46 -1.65
N GLY A 72 0.68 19.48 -1.83
CA GLY A 72 -0.51 19.84 -1.02
C GLY A 72 -1.70 18.87 -1.00
N GLY A 73 -1.46 17.57 -0.87
CA GLY A 73 -2.43 16.53 -0.53
C GLY A 73 -1.72 15.33 0.10
N MET A 74 -0.59 14.94 -0.48
CA MET A 74 0.34 13.95 0.08
C MET A 74 0.98 14.39 1.40
N ALA A 75 1.31 15.68 1.55
CA ALA A 75 2.06 16.21 2.69
C ALA A 75 1.45 15.93 4.08
N PHE A 76 0.13 15.68 4.18
CA PHE A 76 -0.53 15.45 5.47
C PHE A 76 -0.16 14.10 6.10
N VAL A 77 -0.20 13.01 5.32
CA VAL A 77 0.23 11.68 5.80
C VAL A 77 1.75 11.59 5.91
N TYR A 78 2.50 12.24 5.02
CA TYR A 78 3.95 12.28 5.14
C TYR A 78 4.42 13.02 6.41
N ASN A 79 3.90 14.21 6.75
CA ASN A 79 4.31 14.90 7.99
C ASN A 79 4.01 14.10 9.27
N ALA A 80 2.96 13.26 9.28
CA ALA A 80 2.61 12.40 10.40
C ALA A 80 3.59 11.22 10.65
N LEU A 81 4.58 11.03 9.79
CA LEU A 81 5.67 10.06 10.00
C LEU A 81 6.79 10.68 10.87
N CYS A 82 7.15 11.94 10.62
CA CYS A 82 8.22 12.66 11.32
C CYS A 82 7.90 12.98 12.80
N THR A 83 6.64 12.91 13.21
CA THR A 83 6.21 13.12 14.61
C THR A 83 6.24 11.83 15.45
N THR A 84 6.70 10.71 14.89
CA THR A 84 6.86 9.44 15.62
C THR A 84 8.20 9.45 16.35
N SER A 85 8.21 9.50 17.68
CA SER A 85 9.42 9.61 18.51
C SER A 85 10.42 8.45 18.40
N SER A 86 10.02 7.31 17.83
CA SER A 86 10.90 6.18 17.52
C SER A 86 11.70 6.34 16.21
N LEU A 87 11.34 7.31 15.36
CA LEU A 87 11.80 7.43 13.97
C LEU A 87 12.65 8.69 13.70
N HIS A 88 13.50 9.05 14.66
CA HIS A 88 14.55 10.05 14.45
C HIS A 88 15.55 9.64 13.34
N LEU A 89 16.26 10.64 12.80
CA LEU A 89 17.41 10.46 11.89
C LEU A 89 18.47 9.55 12.54
N ARG A 90 19.11 8.69 11.73
CA ARG A 90 20.08 7.69 12.20
C ARG A 90 21.35 7.75 11.37
N ASN A 91 22.52 7.67 12.02
CA ASN A 91 23.81 7.60 11.33
C ASN A 91 24.05 6.18 10.78
N MET A 92 23.31 5.83 9.73
CA MET A 92 23.22 4.50 9.12
C MET A 92 23.29 4.64 7.59
N ARG A 93 23.62 3.55 6.89
CA ARG A 93 23.44 3.40 5.44
C ARG A 93 22.40 2.34 5.13
N TYR A 94 21.82 2.43 3.93
CA TYR A 94 20.59 1.74 3.55
C TYR A 94 20.71 1.07 2.19
N ILE A 95 20.47 -0.23 2.14
CA ILE A 95 20.23 -0.93 0.86
C ILE A 95 18.76 -1.31 0.79
N VAL A 96 18.07 -0.84 -0.25
CA VAL A 96 16.67 -1.20 -0.53
C VAL A 96 16.61 -2.08 -1.79
N VAL A 97 16.49 -3.39 -1.58
CA VAL A 97 16.38 -4.38 -2.66
C VAL A 97 14.92 -4.48 -3.10
N GLY A 98 14.63 -4.15 -4.35
CA GLY A 98 13.26 -3.86 -4.81
C GLY A 98 12.87 -2.38 -4.65
N GLY A 99 13.84 -1.49 -4.48
CA GLY A 99 13.64 -0.06 -4.23
C GLY A 99 13.00 0.74 -5.38
N SER A 100 12.90 0.19 -6.59
CA SER A 100 12.13 0.80 -7.69
C SER A 100 10.63 0.45 -7.59
N GLY A 101 10.27 -0.57 -6.81
CA GLY A 101 8.90 -1.06 -6.61
C GLY A 101 8.05 -0.23 -5.65
N LEU A 102 6.80 -0.65 -5.46
CA LEU A 102 5.80 0.07 -4.64
C LEU A 102 6.21 0.22 -3.17
N VAL A 103 6.63 -0.87 -2.50
CA VAL A 103 7.03 -0.84 -1.08
C VAL A 103 8.43 -0.27 -0.92
N GLY A 104 9.41 -0.79 -1.67
CA GLY A 104 10.80 -0.31 -1.60
C GLY A 104 10.94 1.18 -1.93
N GLY A 105 10.21 1.68 -2.94
CA GLY A 105 10.18 3.09 -3.27
C GLY A 105 9.60 3.96 -2.14
N GLN A 106 8.56 3.48 -1.46
CA GLN A 106 8.02 4.17 -0.28
C GLN A 106 8.99 4.14 0.92
N ILE A 107 9.80 3.09 1.08
CA ILE A 107 10.90 3.06 2.05
C ILE A 107 11.95 4.12 1.72
N VAL A 108 12.42 4.21 0.47
CA VAL A 108 13.37 5.25 0.03
C VAL A 108 12.83 6.65 0.30
N LEU A 109 11.57 6.92 -0.05
CA LEU A 109 10.93 8.23 0.18
C LEU A 109 10.84 8.57 1.67
N GLN A 110 10.48 7.62 2.54
CA GLN A 110 10.42 7.84 3.98
C GLN A 110 11.80 7.97 4.62
N LEU A 111 12.83 7.29 4.11
CA LEU A 111 14.23 7.48 4.53
C LEU A 111 14.72 8.90 4.21
N LEU A 112 14.52 9.36 2.97
CA LEU A 112 14.85 10.74 2.57
C LEU A 112 14.07 11.78 3.38
N GLN A 113 12.77 11.55 3.63
CA GLN A 113 11.95 12.44 4.44
C GLN A 113 12.34 12.45 5.93
N ARG A 114 12.88 11.34 6.46
CA ARG A 114 13.51 11.25 7.79
C ARG A 114 14.83 12.05 7.86
N GLY A 115 15.28 12.64 6.75
CA GLY A 115 16.48 13.46 6.65
C GLY A 115 17.74 12.69 6.24
N GLN A 116 17.61 11.44 5.79
CA GLN A 116 18.78 10.68 5.33
C GLN A 116 19.37 11.29 4.06
N ALA A 117 20.70 11.40 4.03
CA ALA A 117 21.41 11.84 2.83
C ALA A 117 21.22 10.81 1.70
N PRO A 118 20.96 11.24 0.44
CA PRO A 118 20.82 10.32 -0.69
C PRO A 118 22.03 9.38 -0.86
N SER A 119 23.23 9.86 -0.53
CA SER A 119 24.48 9.09 -0.56
C SER A 119 24.63 8.03 0.53
N SER A 120 23.75 8.01 1.53
CA SER A 120 23.61 6.91 2.49
C SER A 120 22.58 5.86 2.05
N ILE A 121 21.90 6.05 0.92
CA ILE A 121 20.87 5.13 0.39
C ILE A 121 21.31 4.56 -0.96
N ARG A 122 21.10 3.27 -1.16
CA ARG A 122 21.29 2.56 -2.43
C ARG A 122 20.05 1.73 -2.78
N ILE A 123 19.52 1.94 -3.98
CA ILE A 123 18.49 1.10 -4.58
C ILE A 123 19.16 -0.04 -5.35
N ILE A 124 18.76 -1.27 -5.05
CA ILE A 124 19.15 -2.46 -5.82
C ILE A 124 17.88 -3.03 -6.47
N ASP A 125 17.80 -3.04 -7.79
CA ASP A 125 16.62 -3.53 -8.51
C ASP A 125 16.97 -3.98 -9.94
N LEU A 126 16.09 -4.74 -10.60
CA LEU A 126 16.29 -5.20 -11.97
C LEU A 126 16.10 -4.05 -12.99
N VAL A 127 15.32 -3.04 -12.63
CA VAL A 127 14.92 -1.90 -13.46
C VAL A 127 15.06 -0.61 -12.63
N PRO A 128 15.58 0.50 -13.18
CA PRO A 128 15.70 1.77 -12.44
C PRO A 128 14.33 2.32 -12.01
N PRO A 129 14.27 3.21 -10.99
CA PRO A 129 13.03 3.84 -10.55
C PRO A 129 12.31 4.60 -11.67
N THR A 130 11.06 4.24 -11.95
CA THR A 130 10.20 4.90 -12.94
C THR A 130 9.01 5.65 -12.35
N ARG A 131 8.75 5.51 -11.03
CA ARG A 131 7.67 6.22 -10.32
C ARG A 131 7.98 7.71 -10.23
N ASP A 132 7.01 8.57 -10.56
CA ASP A 132 7.11 10.05 -10.47
C ASP A 132 7.62 10.55 -9.11
N GLU A 133 7.18 9.92 -8.01
CA GLU A 133 7.61 10.22 -6.65
C GLU A 133 9.14 10.14 -6.48
N LEU A 134 9.76 9.15 -7.14
CA LEU A 134 11.20 8.91 -7.15
C LEU A 134 11.94 9.73 -8.24
N GLN A 135 11.22 10.58 -8.99
CA GLN A 135 11.82 11.51 -9.97
C GLN A 135 12.13 12.89 -9.40
N THR A 136 11.88 13.12 -8.11
CA THR A 136 12.29 14.34 -7.41
C THR A 136 13.83 14.45 -7.38
N PRO A 137 14.43 15.67 -7.31
CA PRO A 137 15.88 15.83 -7.33
C PRO A 137 16.59 14.98 -6.26
N LEU A 138 16.14 15.11 -5.01
CA LEU A 138 16.68 14.38 -3.86
C LEU A 138 16.59 12.84 -4.00
N ALA A 139 15.57 12.32 -4.71
CA ALA A 139 15.42 10.89 -4.97
C ALA A 139 16.27 10.41 -6.17
N LYS A 140 16.62 11.29 -7.10
CA LYS A 140 17.55 11.01 -8.21
C LYS A 140 19.02 10.98 -7.77
N ASP A 141 19.35 11.66 -6.67
CA ASP A 141 20.67 11.62 -6.04
C ASP A 141 20.93 10.30 -5.26
N VAL A 142 19.92 9.43 -5.11
CA VAL A 142 20.05 8.09 -4.49
C VAL A 142 20.72 7.13 -5.46
N GLU A 143 21.71 6.37 -4.99
CA GLU A 143 22.50 5.52 -5.88
C GLU A 143 21.70 4.31 -6.40
N PHE A 144 21.65 4.12 -7.72
CA PHE A 144 21.05 2.93 -8.34
C PHE A 144 22.10 1.87 -8.71
N ALA A 145 21.83 0.61 -8.38
CA ALA A 145 22.57 -0.55 -8.84
C ALA A 145 21.62 -1.56 -9.50
N GLN A 146 21.76 -1.75 -10.81
CA GLN A 146 20.97 -2.74 -11.55
C GLN A 146 21.41 -4.15 -11.17
N THR A 147 20.46 -5.05 -10.90
CA THR A 147 20.74 -6.40 -10.38
C THR A 147 19.64 -7.41 -10.70
N ASP A 148 20.01 -8.59 -11.23
CA ASP A 148 19.18 -9.79 -11.10
C ASP A 148 19.53 -10.48 -9.79
N MET A 149 18.66 -10.36 -8.79
CA MET A 149 18.87 -10.99 -7.47
C MET A 149 19.01 -12.52 -7.54
N SER A 150 18.52 -13.17 -8.60
CA SER A 150 18.72 -14.61 -8.81
C SER A 150 20.11 -15.00 -9.34
N SER A 151 20.96 -14.01 -9.65
CA SER A 151 22.39 -14.17 -9.89
C SER A 151 23.18 -13.73 -8.66
N GLU A 152 23.90 -14.66 -8.03
CA GLU A 152 24.73 -14.39 -6.86
C GLU A 152 25.80 -13.34 -7.17
N ALA A 153 26.52 -13.50 -8.30
CA ALA A 153 27.56 -12.56 -8.73
C ALA A 153 27.01 -11.15 -8.99
N SER A 154 25.83 -11.02 -9.62
CA SER A 154 25.17 -9.72 -9.82
C SER A 154 24.80 -9.07 -8.49
N THR A 155 24.27 -9.86 -7.55
CA THR A 155 23.88 -9.39 -6.22
C THR A 155 25.09 -8.93 -5.41
N LEU A 156 26.15 -9.75 -5.36
CA LEU A 156 27.37 -9.46 -4.62
C LEU A 156 28.08 -8.21 -5.17
N ALA A 157 28.09 -8.01 -6.49
CA ALA A 157 28.66 -6.82 -7.10
C ALA A 157 27.93 -5.52 -6.69
N ALA A 158 26.59 -5.54 -6.63
CA ALA A 158 25.80 -4.38 -6.22
C ALA A 158 25.93 -4.03 -4.73
N PHE A 159 26.06 -5.04 -3.86
CA PHE A 159 26.38 -4.83 -2.45
C PHE A 159 27.82 -4.31 -2.25
N LYS A 160 28.79 -4.85 -3.01
CA LYS A 160 30.22 -4.45 -2.94
C LYS A 160 30.55 -3.10 -3.61
N LYS A 161 29.62 -2.44 -4.31
CA LYS A 161 29.84 -1.09 -4.85
C LYS A 161 30.33 -0.14 -3.75
N PRO A 162 31.36 0.69 -4.01
CA PRO A 162 31.92 1.59 -3.00
C PRO A 162 30.87 2.62 -2.54
N TRP A 163 30.95 2.99 -1.27
CA TRP A 163 30.14 4.07 -0.69
C TRP A 163 30.95 5.37 -0.66
N GLN A 164 30.28 6.53 -0.65
CA GLN A 164 30.96 7.80 -0.37
C GLN A 164 31.63 7.76 1.01
N ALA A 165 32.79 8.40 1.17
CA ALA A 165 33.62 8.30 2.37
C ALA A 165 32.87 8.65 3.69
N THR A 166 31.91 9.57 3.62
CA THR A 166 31.01 9.97 4.72
C THR A 166 30.06 8.86 5.18
N SER A 167 29.65 7.97 4.27
CA SER A 167 28.71 6.86 4.54
C SER A 167 29.39 5.48 4.61
N ALA A 168 30.65 5.36 4.15
CA ALA A 168 31.33 4.08 3.99
C ALA A 168 31.59 3.30 5.29
N LYS A 169 31.63 4.00 6.44
CA LYS A 169 31.82 3.42 7.78
C LYS A 169 30.53 3.33 8.62
N LEU A 170 29.37 3.70 8.07
CA LEU A 170 28.10 3.63 8.80
C LEU A 170 27.60 2.18 8.90
N PRO A 171 26.88 1.79 9.97
CA PRO A 171 26.22 0.50 10.05
C PRO A 171 25.13 0.40 8.97
N LEU A 172 24.81 -0.81 8.52
CA LEU A 172 24.04 -1.10 7.31
C LEU A 172 22.70 -1.79 7.63
N THR A 173 21.60 -1.09 7.33
CA THR A 173 20.25 -1.67 7.26
C THR A 173 19.93 -2.12 5.83
N VAL A 174 19.47 -3.36 5.68
CA VAL A 174 19.01 -3.94 4.40
C VAL A 174 17.51 -4.18 4.46
N PHE A 175 16.76 -3.51 3.59
CA PHE A 175 15.34 -3.74 3.35
C PHE A 175 15.16 -4.56 2.07
N HIS A 176 14.73 -5.81 2.19
CA HIS A 176 14.52 -6.71 1.07
C HIS A 176 13.03 -6.86 0.72
N THR A 177 12.60 -6.09 -0.27
CA THR A 177 11.20 -6.03 -0.74
C THR A 177 10.99 -6.73 -2.09
N ALA A 178 12.05 -7.12 -2.80
CA ALA A 178 11.95 -7.69 -4.15
C ALA A 178 11.34 -9.11 -4.15
N ALA A 179 10.49 -9.40 -5.16
CA ALA A 179 9.86 -10.71 -5.33
C ALA A 179 9.28 -10.91 -6.75
N ALA A 180 9.28 -12.17 -7.20
CA ALA A 180 8.43 -12.64 -8.29
C ALA A 180 6.97 -12.80 -7.79
N ILE A 181 6.16 -11.75 -7.96
CA ILE A 181 4.75 -11.72 -7.57
C ILE A 181 3.89 -12.34 -8.68
N ARG A 182 3.48 -13.60 -8.47
CA ARG A 182 2.73 -14.43 -9.42
C ARG A 182 1.59 -15.19 -8.71
N PRO A 183 0.57 -14.50 -8.18
CA PRO A 183 -0.43 -15.11 -7.28
C PRO A 183 -1.26 -16.22 -7.93
N SER A 184 -1.42 -16.20 -9.26
CA SER A 184 -2.15 -17.19 -10.05
C SER A 184 -1.54 -18.59 -10.06
N GLU A 185 -0.21 -18.69 -9.98
CA GLU A 185 0.53 -19.91 -10.24
C GLU A 185 0.55 -20.80 -8.98
N ARG A 186 -0.13 -21.96 -9.04
CA ARG A 186 -0.17 -22.97 -7.95
C ARG A 186 0.15 -24.41 -8.37
N HIS A 187 0.47 -24.63 -9.64
CA HIS A 187 0.86 -25.95 -10.15
C HIS A 187 2.36 -26.19 -9.91
N PRO A 188 2.80 -27.38 -9.48
CA PRO A 188 4.19 -27.60 -9.06
C PRO A 188 5.20 -27.46 -10.20
N LEU A 189 4.82 -27.73 -11.46
CA LEU A 189 5.70 -27.57 -12.64
C LEU A 189 6.34 -26.17 -12.73
N VAL A 190 5.62 -25.13 -12.31
CA VAL A 190 6.10 -23.74 -12.35
C VAL A 190 6.64 -23.22 -11.02
N TYR A 191 6.75 -24.06 -9.98
CA TYR A 191 7.30 -23.65 -8.68
C TYR A 191 8.71 -23.07 -8.78
N HIS A 192 9.54 -23.60 -9.70
CA HIS A 192 10.88 -23.10 -10.00
C HIS A 192 10.92 -21.59 -10.36
N ARG A 193 9.88 -21.07 -11.02
CA ARG A 193 9.75 -19.64 -11.38
C ARG A 193 9.68 -18.73 -10.16
N HIS A 194 9.11 -19.23 -9.07
CA HIS A 194 9.04 -18.55 -7.79
C HIS A 194 10.31 -18.80 -6.98
N ALA A 195 10.71 -20.06 -6.83
CA ALA A 195 11.83 -20.47 -5.99
C ALA A 195 13.16 -19.80 -6.40
N ARG A 196 13.44 -19.69 -7.71
CA ARG A 196 14.65 -19.02 -8.23
C ARG A 196 14.80 -17.59 -7.69
N VAL A 197 13.72 -16.81 -7.64
CA VAL A 197 13.77 -15.40 -7.23
C VAL A 197 13.48 -15.28 -5.73
N ASN A 198 12.34 -15.80 -5.27
CA ASN A 198 11.84 -15.55 -3.92
C ASN A 198 12.65 -16.28 -2.85
N ILE A 199 13.28 -17.42 -3.15
CA ILE A 199 14.06 -18.20 -2.20
C ILE A 199 15.56 -18.09 -2.53
N GLY A 200 15.96 -18.55 -3.72
CA GLY A 200 17.37 -18.51 -4.15
C GLY A 200 17.92 -17.09 -4.18
N GLY A 201 17.21 -16.16 -4.84
CA GLY A 201 17.60 -14.76 -4.84
C GLY A 201 17.53 -14.08 -3.47
N THR A 202 16.63 -14.50 -2.57
CA THR A 202 16.63 -14.03 -1.17
C THR A 202 17.87 -14.53 -0.42
N ALA A 203 18.30 -15.78 -0.63
CA ALA A 203 19.53 -16.31 -0.07
C ALA A 203 20.77 -15.57 -0.62
N ASN A 204 20.81 -15.26 -1.93
CA ASN A 204 21.87 -14.43 -2.53
C ASN A 204 21.94 -13.04 -1.86
N VAL A 205 20.80 -12.37 -1.71
CA VAL A 205 20.69 -11.03 -1.09
C VAL A 205 21.10 -11.06 0.39
N LEU A 206 20.75 -12.13 1.12
CA LEU A 206 21.12 -12.34 2.51
C LEU A 206 22.62 -12.67 2.68
N SER A 207 23.20 -13.44 1.77
CA SER A 207 24.64 -13.73 1.69
C SER A 207 25.45 -12.47 1.37
N ALA A 208 24.99 -11.68 0.40
CA ALA A 208 25.60 -10.41 0.03
C ALA A 208 25.49 -9.35 1.15
N ALA A 209 24.36 -9.31 1.87
CA ALA A 209 24.18 -8.47 3.05
C ALA A 209 25.17 -8.83 4.19
N LYS A 210 25.29 -10.13 4.52
CA LYS A 210 26.30 -10.61 5.48
C LYS A 210 27.72 -10.24 5.02
N SER A 211 28.02 -10.43 3.74
CA SER A 211 29.32 -10.09 3.12
C SER A 211 29.62 -8.59 3.07
N ALA A 212 28.60 -7.74 3.21
CA ALA A 212 28.73 -6.28 3.25
C ALA A 212 28.76 -5.69 4.68
N GLY A 213 28.66 -6.54 5.71
CA GLY A 213 28.56 -6.10 7.10
C GLY A 213 27.22 -5.44 7.42
N ALA A 214 26.11 -6.09 7.06
CA ALA A 214 24.77 -5.66 7.48
C ALA A 214 24.48 -6.03 8.94
N ASP A 215 24.07 -5.03 9.72
CA ASP A 215 23.64 -5.16 11.11
C ASP A 215 22.15 -5.56 11.19
N ILE A 216 21.34 -5.06 10.26
CA ILE A 216 19.89 -5.26 10.21
C ILE A 216 19.48 -5.80 8.83
N PHE A 217 18.69 -6.89 8.80
CA PHE A 217 18.06 -7.39 7.57
C PHE A 217 16.56 -7.61 7.77
N ILE A 218 15.74 -6.86 7.04
CA ILE A 218 14.27 -6.91 7.14
C ILE A 218 13.67 -7.34 5.80
N PHE A 219 12.83 -8.39 5.83
CA PHE A 219 12.19 -8.96 4.65
C PHE A 219 10.71 -8.58 4.53
N THR A 220 10.28 -8.13 3.35
CA THR A 220 8.84 -8.05 3.03
C THR A 220 8.33 -9.44 2.67
N SER A 221 7.71 -10.12 3.64
CA SER A 221 6.92 -11.34 3.46
C SER A 221 5.51 -11.00 2.93
N SER A 222 4.49 -11.78 3.29
CA SER A 222 3.08 -11.54 2.93
C SER A 222 2.14 -12.27 3.89
N CYS A 223 1.00 -11.66 4.25
CA CYS A 223 -0.04 -12.38 4.99
C CYS A 223 -0.52 -13.66 4.27
N SER A 224 -0.38 -13.74 2.94
CA SER A 224 -0.71 -14.95 2.17
C SER A 224 0.07 -16.21 2.56
N VAL A 225 1.15 -16.09 3.35
CA VAL A 225 1.85 -17.22 4.01
C VAL A 225 0.92 -17.97 4.97
N ALA A 226 0.03 -17.27 5.68
CA ALA A 226 -0.93 -17.87 6.62
C ALA A 226 -2.19 -18.45 5.95
N LEU A 227 -2.48 -18.06 4.70
CA LEU A 227 -3.68 -18.52 3.98
C LEU A 227 -3.68 -20.03 3.69
N ARG A 228 -4.89 -20.60 3.68
CA ARG A 228 -5.20 -21.97 3.21
C ARG A 228 -6.09 -21.95 1.97
N PRO A 229 -6.00 -22.98 1.09
CA PRO A 229 -6.95 -23.21 0.02
C PRO A 229 -8.40 -23.30 0.46
N VAL A 230 -9.29 -22.79 -0.40
CA VAL A 230 -10.75 -22.86 -0.24
C VAL A 230 -11.26 -24.08 -0.99
N THR A 231 -11.87 -25.05 -0.31
CA THR A 231 -12.52 -26.18 -0.97
C THR A 231 -13.91 -25.76 -1.41
N TRP A 232 -13.97 -25.09 -2.57
CA TRP A 232 -15.19 -24.55 -3.19
C TRP A 232 -16.31 -25.58 -3.38
N PHE A 233 -15.95 -26.85 -3.60
CA PHE A 233 -16.89 -27.96 -3.64
C PHE A 233 -17.03 -28.57 -2.24
N SER A 234 -18.08 -28.17 -1.52
CA SER A 234 -18.49 -28.87 -0.31
C SER A 234 -19.31 -30.13 -0.64
N PRO A 235 -19.22 -31.20 0.16
CA PRO A 235 -20.16 -32.32 0.09
C PRO A 235 -21.61 -31.86 0.31
N LEU A 236 -22.59 -32.62 -0.20
CA LEU A 236 -24.01 -32.23 -0.19
C LEU A 236 -24.58 -31.95 1.22
N TRP A 237 -24.01 -32.54 2.27
CA TRP A 237 -24.40 -32.31 3.67
C TRP A 237 -23.80 -31.05 4.30
N ARG A 238 -22.95 -30.28 3.60
CA ARG A 238 -22.23 -29.13 4.15
C ARG A 238 -22.59 -27.83 3.43
N ARG A 239 -23.37 -26.97 4.12
CA ARG A 239 -23.93 -25.71 3.61
C ARG A 239 -22.93 -24.69 3.05
N TRP A 240 -21.66 -24.73 3.47
CA TRP A 240 -20.64 -23.74 3.08
C TRP A 240 -19.29 -24.40 2.75
N PRO A 241 -18.51 -23.85 1.78
CA PRO A 241 -17.12 -24.24 1.53
C PRO A 241 -16.23 -24.17 2.78
N THR A 242 -15.15 -24.96 2.82
CA THR A 242 -14.10 -24.80 3.83
C THR A 242 -13.31 -23.51 3.59
N ASN A 243 -12.76 -22.93 4.66
CA ASN A 243 -11.80 -21.82 4.60
C ASN A 243 -12.29 -20.56 3.85
N ILE A 244 -13.62 -20.39 3.69
CA ILE A 244 -14.24 -19.22 3.05
C ILE A 244 -14.21 -17.96 3.94
N VAL A 245 -13.96 -18.15 5.24
CA VAL A 245 -13.53 -17.12 6.19
C VAL A 245 -12.25 -17.62 6.85
N GLN A 246 -11.22 -16.77 6.88
CA GLN A 246 -9.92 -17.07 7.49
C GLN A 246 -9.47 -15.86 8.30
N THR A 247 -9.02 -16.12 9.54
CA THR A 247 -8.22 -15.17 10.31
C THR A 247 -6.75 -15.54 10.11
N MET A 248 -5.93 -14.55 9.77
CA MET A 248 -4.48 -14.70 9.61
C MET A 248 -3.78 -14.15 10.85
N THR A 249 -2.96 -14.99 11.45
CA THR A 249 -2.08 -14.70 12.59
C THR A 249 -0.63 -15.05 12.22
N GLU A 250 0.29 -14.94 13.17
CA GLU A 250 1.71 -15.33 12.99
C GLU A 250 1.98 -16.78 13.44
N ASP A 251 0.97 -17.50 13.93
CA ASP A 251 1.13 -18.82 14.57
C ASP A 251 1.65 -19.91 13.63
N ASP A 252 1.42 -19.78 12.32
CA ASP A 252 1.99 -20.71 11.33
C ASP A 252 3.52 -20.68 11.33
N PHE A 253 4.15 -19.59 11.80
CA PHE A 253 5.60 -19.44 11.82
C PHE A 253 6.27 -20.29 12.91
N SER A 254 5.63 -20.45 14.08
CA SER A 254 6.16 -21.30 15.17
C SER A 254 5.99 -22.79 14.88
N ALA A 255 4.99 -23.16 14.07
CA ALA A 255 4.82 -24.51 13.56
C ALA A 255 5.87 -24.86 12.46
N PRO A 256 6.07 -26.15 12.15
CA PRO A 256 6.82 -26.58 10.96
C PRO A 256 6.21 -26.03 9.65
N LEU A 257 7.02 -25.94 8.59
CA LEU A 257 6.55 -25.51 7.28
C LEU A 257 5.46 -26.48 6.74
N ARG A 258 4.32 -25.92 6.35
CA ARG A 258 3.13 -26.64 5.87
C ARG A 258 3.40 -27.32 4.52
N PRO A 259 2.70 -28.43 4.17
CA PRO A 259 2.87 -29.09 2.89
C PRO A 259 2.38 -28.20 1.72
N ARG A 260 2.76 -28.56 0.48
CA ARG A 260 2.61 -27.68 -0.70
C ARG A 260 1.15 -27.36 -1.01
N GLU A 261 0.30 -28.37 -0.88
CA GLU A 261 -1.14 -28.38 -1.08
C GLU A 261 -1.90 -27.54 -0.05
N ASP A 262 -1.25 -27.15 1.05
CA ASP A 262 -1.82 -26.32 2.10
C ASP A 262 -1.68 -24.81 1.82
N PHE A 263 -0.94 -24.43 0.76
CA PHE A 263 -0.77 -23.04 0.32
C PHE A 263 -1.69 -22.69 -0.87
N PRO A 264 -2.23 -21.46 -0.95
CA PRO A 264 -3.11 -21.03 -2.04
C PRO A 264 -2.38 -20.93 -3.39
N SER A 265 -1.07 -20.65 -3.36
CA SER A 265 -0.22 -20.44 -4.53
C SER A 265 1.24 -20.80 -4.25
N ASN A 266 2.00 -21.01 -5.33
CA ASN A 266 3.46 -21.14 -5.28
C ASN A 266 4.10 -19.86 -4.73
N TYR A 267 3.49 -18.68 -4.95
CA TYR A 267 3.94 -17.41 -4.38
C TYR A 267 3.90 -17.45 -2.84
N ALA A 268 2.74 -17.79 -2.26
CA ALA A 268 2.57 -17.90 -0.81
C ALA A 268 3.58 -18.87 -0.18
N ARG A 269 3.71 -20.08 -0.75
CA ARG A 269 4.70 -21.08 -0.32
C ARG A 269 6.13 -20.52 -0.39
N SER A 270 6.50 -19.87 -1.49
CA SER A 270 7.86 -19.35 -1.69
C SER A 270 8.20 -18.19 -0.75
N LYS A 271 7.20 -17.39 -0.32
CA LYS A 271 7.39 -16.38 0.73
C LYS A 271 7.56 -17.02 2.11
N ALA A 272 6.86 -18.11 2.41
CA ALA A 272 6.99 -18.85 3.67
C ALA A 272 8.39 -19.47 3.85
N GLU A 273 8.94 -20.08 2.80
CA GLU A 273 10.31 -20.62 2.80
C GLU A 273 11.36 -19.51 2.95
N ALA A 274 11.22 -18.42 2.20
CA ALA A 274 12.12 -17.28 2.27
C ALA A 274 12.10 -16.55 3.63
N GLU A 275 10.93 -16.37 4.23
CA GLU A 275 10.74 -15.77 5.55
C GLU A 275 11.49 -16.58 6.62
N ARG A 276 11.35 -17.91 6.61
CA ARG A 276 12.07 -18.80 7.53
C ARG A 276 13.59 -18.75 7.31
N HIS A 277 14.05 -18.70 6.06
CA HIS A 277 15.49 -18.58 5.78
C HIS A 277 16.08 -17.25 6.27
N VAL A 278 15.32 -16.15 6.19
CA VAL A 278 15.75 -14.84 6.73
C VAL A 278 15.75 -14.86 8.26
N CYS A 279 14.67 -15.29 8.90
CA CYS A 279 14.56 -15.31 10.35
C CYS A 279 15.58 -16.29 11.00
N ALA A 280 15.84 -17.45 10.38
CA ALA A 280 16.87 -18.39 10.85
C ALA A 280 18.32 -17.91 10.62
N ALA A 281 18.52 -16.78 9.92
CA ALA A 281 19.82 -16.15 9.76
C ALA A 281 20.12 -15.08 10.82
N ASP A 282 19.18 -14.83 11.75
CA ASP A 282 19.36 -14.05 12.96
C ASP A 282 20.52 -14.60 13.81
N SER A 283 21.43 -13.72 14.24
CA SER A 283 22.57 -14.12 15.07
C SER A 283 23.09 -12.96 15.91
N PRO A 284 22.79 -12.93 17.23
CA PRO A 284 23.44 -12.01 18.17
C PRO A 284 24.98 -12.12 18.14
N VAL A 285 25.50 -13.33 17.88
CA VAL A 285 26.96 -13.60 17.85
C VAL A 285 27.65 -12.93 16.66
N SER A 286 26.97 -12.80 15.51
CA SER A 286 27.51 -12.08 14.34
C SER A 286 26.96 -10.65 14.20
N GLY A 287 26.31 -10.12 15.24
CA GLY A 287 25.65 -8.80 15.25
C GLY A 287 24.39 -8.66 14.40
N LEU A 288 24.14 -9.56 13.44
CA LEU A 288 23.01 -9.47 12.52
C LEU A 288 21.68 -9.75 13.24
N ARG A 289 20.81 -8.74 13.33
CA ARG A 289 19.40 -8.91 13.73
C ARG A 289 18.52 -8.96 12.48
N THR A 290 17.57 -9.90 12.45
CA THR A 290 16.65 -10.08 11.32
C THR A 290 15.18 -10.10 11.75
N GLY A 291 14.29 -9.81 10.80
CA GLY A 291 12.85 -9.94 10.97
C GLY A 291 12.10 -9.81 9.65
N ALA A 292 10.78 -9.99 9.69
CA ALA A 292 9.94 -9.84 8.50
C ALA A 292 8.68 -9.03 8.78
N ILE A 293 8.18 -8.36 7.75
CA ILE A 293 6.84 -7.75 7.73
C ILE A 293 5.96 -8.58 6.80
N ARG A 294 4.74 -8.90 7.22
CA ARG A 294 3.70 -9.59 6.44
C ARG A 294 2.57 -8.59 6.13
N PRO A 295 2.59 -7.88 4.98
CA PRO A 295 1.53 -6.93 4.65
C PRO A 295 0.21 -7.61 4.31
N GLY A 296 -0.89 -6.89 4.54
CA GLY A 296 -2.22 -7.20 4.03
C GLY A 296 -2.27 -7.40 2.51
N ASN A 297 -3.26 -8.18 2.05
CA ASN A 297 -3.39 -8.59 0.66
C ASN A 297 -4.66 -7.98 0.04
N SER A 298 -4.60 -7.01 -0.88
CA SER A 298 -3.40 -6.50 -1.57
C SER A 298 -2.70 -5.32 -0.90
N ILE A 299 -1.49 -5.01 -1.38
CA ILE A 299 -0.78 -3.75 -1.12
C ILE A 299 -1.14 -2.77 -2.25
N TYR A 300 -1.48 -1.53 -1.90
CA TYR A 300 -1.88 -0.47 -2.83
C TYR A 300 -1.24 0.87 -2.43
N GLY A 301 -1.64 2.00 -3.02
CA GLY A 301 -1.06 3.32 -2.73
C GLY A 301 0.01 3.76 -3.72
N GLY A 302 -0.20 3.50 -5.01
CA GLY A 302 0.69 4.00 -6.07
C GLY A 302 0.44 3.36 -7.43
N ALA A 303 0.91 4.01 -8.49
CA ALA A 303 0.72 3.54 -9.86
C ALA A 303 1.22 2.09 -10.07
N GLY A 304 0.39 1.27 -10.72
CA GLY A 304 0.70 -0.11 -11.07
C GLY A 304 0.36 -1.17 -10.01
N ASP A 305 -0.29 -0.79 -8.91
CA ASP A 305 -0.72 -1.73 -7.87
C ASP A 305 -1.84 -2.71 -8.32
N PHE A 306 -1.97 -3.82 -7.59
CA PHE A 306 -2.87 -4.93 -7.93
C PHE A 306 -4.34 -4.74 -7.48
N LEU A 307 -4.70 -3.61 -6.85
CA LEU A 307 -6.04 -3.33 -6.35
C LEU A 307 -6.68 -2.13 -7.07
N VAL A 308 -6.17 -0.92 -6.83
CA VAL A 308 -6.71 0.35 -7.33
C VAL A 308 -6.35 0.52 -8.81
N SER A 309 -5.05 0.51 -9.15
CA SER A 309 -4.58 0.68 -10.53
C SER A 309 -5.04 -0.47 -11.43
N ALA A 310 -4.97 -1.72 -10.95
CA ALA A 310 -5.38 -2.89 -11.73
C ALA A 310 -6.86 -2.83 -12.15
N ILE A 311 -7.76 -2.31 -11.29
CA ILE A 311 -9.19 -2.20 -11.60
C ILE A 311 -9.48 -1.00 -12.52
N LEU A 312 -8.85 0.16 -12.29
CA LEU A 312 -9.05 1.36 -13.12
C LEU A 312 -8.58 1.19 -14.57
N ASN A 313 -7.62 0.29 -14.81
CA ASN A 313 -7.12 -0.05 -16.15
C ASN A 313 -8.04 -1.02 -16.94
N LEU A 314 -9.17 -1.47 -16.37
CA LEU A 314 -10.13 -2.32 -17.07
C LEU A 314 -11.27 -1.49 -17.70
N PRO A 315 -11.78 -1.87 -18.89
CA PRO A 315 -12.99 -1.26 -19.46
C PRO A 315 -14.28 -1.75 -18.77
N SER A 316 -14.26 -2.95 -18.18
CA SER A 316 -15.34 -3.52 -17.39
C SER A 316 -14.76 -4.51 -16.39
N LEU A 317 -15.33 -4.55 -15.18
CA LEU A 317 -14.88 -5.39 -14.07
C LEU A 317 -15.86 -6.56 -13.86
N PRO A 318 -15.63 -7.76 -14.44
CA PRO A 318 -16.33 -8.96 -14.03
C PRO A 318 -15.81 -9.41 -12.67
N THR A 319 -16.68 -9.43 -11.65
CA THR A 319 -16.31 -9.77 -10.27
C THR A 319 -17.38 -10.61 -9.58
N CYS A 320 -16.91 -11.57 -8.76
CA CYS A 320 -17.71 -12.27 -7.76
C CYS A 320 -17.19 -12.05 -6.34
N THR A 321 -16.31 -11.04 -6.12
CA THR A 321 -15.66 -10.81 -4.82
C THR A 321 -16.35 -9.77 -3.95
N ALA A 322 -17.31 -9.02 -4.50
CA ALA A 322 -18.12 -8.01 -3.81
C ALA A 322 -18.53 -8.33 -2.36
N PRO A 323 -19.09 -9.52 -2.02
CA PRO A 323 -19.49 -9.83 -0.64
C PRO A 323 -18.32 -10.13 0.31
N TRP A 324 -17.08 -10.25 -0.19
CA TRP A 324 -15.93 -10.64 0.61
C TRP A 324 -15.25 -9.45 1.29
N VAL A 325 -14.79 -9.67 2.53
CA VAL A 325 -14.17 -8.68 3.43
C VAL A 325 -12.67 -8.91 3.51
N GLN A 326 -11.84 -7.88 3.31
CA GLN A 326 -10.37 -8.04 3.34
C GLN A 326 -9.61 -6.88 4.02
N ASN A 327 -8.55 -7.23 4.74
CA ASN A 327 -7.54 -6.29 5.23
C ASN A 327 -6.51 -5.97 4.14
N TRP A 328 -6.50 -4.71 3.68
CA TRP A 328 -5.51 -4.17 2.73
C TRP A 328 -4.48 -3.29 3.44
N ALA A 329 -3.36 -3.02 2.78
CA ALA A 329 -2.29 -2.20 3.34
C ALA A 329 -1.78 -1.17 2.32
N HIS A 330 -1.84 0.12 2.67
CA HIS A 330 -1.25 1.20 1.92
C HIS A 330 0.27 1.11 1.98
N ALA A 331 0.97 1.32 0.86
CA ALA A 331 2.42 1.13 0.77
C ALA A 331 3.21 1.99 1.77
N SER A 332 2.72 3.19 2.10
CA SER A 332 3.31 4.04 3.15
C SER A 332 3.15 3.48 4.57
N ASN A 333 2.04 2.78 4.86
CA ASN A 333 1.83 2.06 6.12
C ASN A 333 2.75 0.83 6.20
N VAL A 334 2.91 0.10 5.10
CA VAL A 334 3.87 -1.02 5.00
C VAL A 334 5.31 -0.55 5.19
N SER A 335 5.70 0.56 4.54
CA SER A 335 7.02 1.18 4.70
C SER A 335 7.28 1.60 6.16
N LEU A 336 6.30 2.24 6.81
CA LEU A 336 6.38 2.60 8.22
C LEU A 336 6.65 1.39 9.11
N ALA A 337 6.00 0.24 8.86
CA ALA A 337 6.26 -1.00 9.59
C ALA A 337 7.71 -1.49 9.44
N HIS A 338 8.33 -1.33 8.26
CA HIS A 338 9.74 -1.68 8.07
C HIS A 338 10.67 -0.74 8.85
N LEU A 339 10.39 0.57 8.89
CA LEU A 339 11.18 1.53 9.67
C LEU A 339 10.98 1.37 11.19
N LEU A 340 9.79 0.97 11.64
CA LEU A 340 9.54 0.64 13.05
C LEU A 340 10.21 -0.68 13.46
N LEU A 341 10.26 -1.68 12.57
CA LEU A 341 11.03 -2.90 12.83
C LEU A 341 12.54 -2.64 12.84
N GLU A 342 13.08 -1.75 11.97
CA GLU A 342 14.46 -1.25 12.12
C GLU A 342 14.65 -0.64 13.52
N ALA A 343 13.74 0.25 13.93
CA ALA A 343 13.83 0.95 15.20
C ALA A 343 13.82 0.00 16.41
N ALA A 344 13.02 -1.08 16.35
CA ALA A 344 12.88 -2.07 17.40
C ALA A 344 14.04 -3.09 17.43
N LEU A 345 14.55 -3.53 16.27
CA LEU A 345 15.70 -4.44 16.19
C LEU A 345 17.02 -3.78 16.64
N LEU A 346 17.15 -2.46 16.46
CA LEU A 346 18.25 -1.64 17.01
C LEU A 346 18.00 -1.21 18.47
N GLY A 347 16.89 -1.60 19.09
CA GLY A 347 16.49 -1.19 20.43
C GLY A 347 16.95 -2.15 21.53
N PRO A 348 17.16 -1.67 22.78
CA PRO A 348 17.67 -2.49 23.89
C PRO A 348 16.70 -3.58 24.40
N HIS A 349 15.51 -3.67 23.81
CA HIS A 349 14.48 -4.66 24.12
C HIS A 349 14.47 -5.85 23.15
N VAL A 350 15.22 -5.81 22.04
CA VAL A 350 15.16 -6.78 20.93
C VAL A 350 15.19 -8.25 21.37
N ASP A 351 16.08 -8.60 22.29
CA ASP A 351 16.25 -9.97 22.79
C ASP A 351 15.26 -10.29 23.92
N LYS A 352 15.13 -9.38 24.90
CA LYS A 352 14.24 -9.54 26.07
C LYS A 352 12.78 -9.74 25.66
N ALA A 353 12.35 -9.00 24.64
CA ALA A 353 10.98 -8.99 24.14
C ALA A 353 10.79 -9.87 22.88
N ARG A 354 11.83 -10.58 22.42
CA ARG A 354 11.82 -11.53 21.29
C ARG A 354 11.24 -10.93 19.99
N ILE A 355 11.79 -9.78 19.60
CA ILE A 355 11.38 -9.00 18.42
C ILE A 355 12.07 -9.50 17.15
N ALA A 356 13.30 -9.98 17.28
CA ALA A 356 14.07 -10.56 16.18
C ALA A 356 13.62 -11.98 15.82
N SER A 357 14.06 -12.48 14.66
CA SER A 357 13.80 -13.84 14.16
C SER A 357 12.31 -14.21 13.98
N ARG A 358 11.43 -13.21 13.80
CA ARG A 358 9.99 -13.42 13.56
C ARG A 358 9.39 -12.50 12.49
N PRO A 359 8.23 -12.87 11.93
CA PRO A 359 7.38 -11.96 11.17
C PRO A 359 6.50 -11.08 12.08
N PHE A 360 5.97 -9.99 11.50
CA PHE A 360 4.90 -9.14 12.03
C PHE A 360 3.84 -8.84 10.96
N LEU A 361 2.56 -9.12 11.23
CA LEU A 361 1.42 -8.78 10.36
C LEU A 361 1.05 -7.29 10.46
N VAL A 362 0.73 -6.66 9.31
CA VAL A 362 0.29 -5.25 9.26
C VAL A 362 -0.81 -4.97 8.23
N THR A 363 -1.77 -4.13 8.62
CA THR A 363 -2.92 -3.64 7.83
C THR A 363 -3.06 -2.12 7.99
N ASP A 364 -3.90 -1.50 7.17
CA ASP A 364 -4.39 -0.13 7.39
C ASP A 364 -5.22 0.02 8.68
N ALA A 365 -5.47 1.26 9.10
CA ALA A 365 -6.32 1.57 10.25
C ALA A 365 -7.82 1.31 9.97
N GLY A 366 -8.54 0.89 11.02
CA GLY A 366 -9.99 0.66 10.99
C GLY A 366 -10.38 -0.79 10.67
N PRO A 367 -11.69 -1.07 10.51
CA PRO A 367 -12.16 -2.39 10.10
C PRO A 367 -11.86 -2.67 8.61
N PRO A 368 -11.67 -3.94 8.22
CA PRO A 368 -11.52 -4.30 6.81
C PRO A 368 -12.78 -3.98 6.00
N LEU A 369 -12.60 -3.52 4.76
CA LEU A 369 -13.69 -3.17 3.84
C LEU A 369 -14.21 -4.40 3.09
N ARG A 370 -15.46 -4.32 2.60
CA ARG A 370 -15.94 -5.23 1.54
C ARG A 370 -15.48 -4.73 0.19
N PHE A 371 -15.33 -5.66 -0.76
CA PHE A 371 -15.09 -5.27 -2.16
C PHE A 371 -16.21 -4.39 -2.74
N ASP A 372 -17.47 -4.56 -2.35
CA ASP A 372 -18.57 -3.72 -2.87
C ASP A 372 -18.56 -2.29 -2.28
N ASP A 373 -18.18 -2.13 -1.01
CA ASP A 373 -17.93 -0.82 -0.39
C ASP A 373 -16.77 -0.10 -1.11
N PHE A 374 -15.71 -0.84 -1.41
CA PHE A 374 -14.57 -0.38 -2.20
C PHE A 374 -14.96 0.02 -3.63
N TYR A 375 -15.76 -0.79 -4.35
CA TYR A 375 -16.25 -0.43 -5.68
C TYR A 375 -17.11 0.82 -5.65
N THR A 376 -17.93 0.99 -4.60
CA THR A 376 -18.77 2.17 -4.39
C THR A 376 -17.92 3.42 -4.14
N ALA A 377 -16.94 3.35 -3.25
CA ALA A 377 -16.01 4.45 -2.98
C ALA A 377 -15.18 4.83 -4.22
N MET A 378 -14.64 3.84 -4.92
CA MET A 378 -13.88 4.05 -6.17
C MET A 378 -14.74 4.71 -7.25
N LYS A 379 -15.99 4.24 -7.45
CA LYS A 379 -16.94 4.81 -8.42
C LYS A 379 -17.36 6.24 -8.07
N ALA A 380 -17.39 6.61 -6.79
CA ALA A 380 -17.75 7.94 -6.33
C ALA A 380 -16.61 8.98 -6.47
N VAL A 381 -15.34 8.53 -6.50
CA VAL A 381 -14.16 9.43 -6.41
C VAL A 381 -13.28 9.39 -7.68
N ALA A 382 -13.26 8.30 -8.45
CA ALA A 382 -12.45 8.21 -9.66
C ALA A 382 -13.09 8.99 -10.84
N ALA A 383 -12.27 9.72 -11.61
CA ALA A 383 -12.72 10.45 -12.80
C ALA A 383 -13.23 9.52 -13.92
N THR A 384 -12.77 8.26 -13.94
CA THR A 384 -13.23 7.17 -14.80
C THR A 384 -13.22 5.87 -14.02
N PHE A 385 -14.29 5.07 -14.07
CA PHE A 385 -14.38 3.78 -13.38
C PHE A 385 -15.07 2.75 -14.28
N PRO A 386 -14.61 1.47 -14.32
CA PRO A 386 -15.22 0.42 -15.13
C PRO A 386 -16.69 0.16 -14.78
N THR A 387 -17.45 -0.29 -15.78
CA THR A 387 -18.75 -0.93 -15.52
C THR A 387 -18.51 -2.27 -14.82
N VAL A 388 -18.89 -2.34 -13.54
CA VAL A 388 -18.88 -3.58 -12.75
C VAL A 388 -19.94 -4.53 -13.28
N ARG A 389 -19.62 -5.82 -13.34
CA ARG A 389 -20.52 -6.90 -13.75
C ARG A 389 -20.39 -8.04 -12.75
N TYR A 390 -21.52 -8.62 -12.36
CA TYR A 390 -21.59 -9.70 -11.37
C TYR A 390 -22.04 -11.02 -12.01
N PRO A 391 -21.18 -11.69 -12.81
CA PRO A 391 -21.49 -13.02 -13.35
C PRO A 391 -21.58 -14.07 -12.22
N PRO A 392 -22.28 -15.19 -12.43
CA PRO A 392 -22.37 -16.25 -11.43
C PRO A 392 -20.98 -16.72 -10.96
N PRO A 393 -20.72 -16.87 -9.64
CA PRO A 393 -19.40 -17.28 -9.14
C PRO A 393 -18.91 -18.62 -9.72
N VAL A 394 -19.84 -19.55 -9.95
CA VAL A 394 -19.57 -20.85 -10.59
C VAL A 394 -19.04 -20.68 -12.01
N LEU A 395 -19.57 -19.74 -12.80
CA LEU A 395 -19.10 -19.45 -14.15
C LEU A 395 -17.68 -18.88 -14.13
N MET A 396 -17.40 -17.93 -13.22
CA MET A 396 -16.03 -17.40 -13.06
C MET A 396 -15.04 -18.49 -12.64
N MET A 397 -15.43 -19.38 -11.73
CA MET A 397 -14.60 -20.51 -11.28
C MET A 397 -14.37 -21.53 -12.40
N ALA A 398 -15.38 -21.81 -13.23
CA ALA A 398 -15.25 -22.71 -14.39
C ALA A 398 -14.28 -22.14 -15.43
N ILE A 399 -14.42 -20.86 -15.79
CA ILE A 399 -13.48 -20.16 -16.69
C ILE A 399 -12.06 -20.20 -16.11
N ALA A 400 -11.91 -19.94 -14.81
CA ALA A 400 -10.61 -19.99 -14.15
C ALA A 400 -9.96 -21.38 -14.18
N ARG A 401 -10.75 -22.46 -14.10
CA ARG A 401 -10.28 -23.84 -14.27
C ARG A 401 -9.88 -24.17 -15.71
N ILE A 402 -10.58 -23.63 -16.70
CA ILE A 402 -10.22 -23.77 -18.12
C ILE A 402 -8.88 -23.06 -18.39
N ILE A 403 -8.66 -21.87 -17.82
CA ILE A 403 -7.40 -21.12 -17.93
C ILE A 403 -6.25 -21.85 -17.21
N GLU A 404 -6.47 -22.36 -15.99
CA GLU A 404 -5.51 -23.21 -15.27
C GLU A 404 -5.14 -24.45 -16.10
N LEU A 405 -6.12 -25.14 -16.68
CA LEU A 405 -5.91 -26.33 -17.51
C LEU A 405 -5.12 -26.01 -18.80
N TRP A 406 -5.43 -24.90 -19.47
CA TRP A 406 -4.68 -24.42 -20.63
C TRP A 406 -3.21 -24.16 -20.29
N CYS A 407 -2.95 -23.37 -19.24
CA CYS A 407 -1.61 -23.09 -18.76
C CYS A 407 -0.84 -24.38 -18.41
N VAL A 408 -1.46 -25.30 -17.64
CA VAL A 408 -0.86 -26.60 -17.29
C VAL A 408 -0.58 -27.46 -18.53
N THR A 409 -1.43 -27.41 -19.55
CA THR A 409 -1.24 -28.15 -20.81
C THR A 409 -0.05 -27.61 -21.60
N LEU A 410 0.11 -26.28 -21.69
CA LEU A 410 1.30 -25.65 -22.27
C LEU A 410 2.58 -25.97 -21.48
N TRP A 411 2.52 -25.97 -20.14
CA TRP A 411 3.67 -26.33 -19.29
C TRP A 411 4.08 -27.80 -19.39
N LYS A 412 3.13 -28.70 -19.69
CA LYS A 412 3.40 -30.12 -19.92
C LYS A 412 3.89 -30.44 -21.34
N SER A 413 3.53 -29.63 -22.33
CA SER A 413 3.86 -29.89 -23.74
C SER A 413 4.61 -28.71 -24.39
N PRO A 414 5.96 -28.70 -24.32
CA PRO A 414 6.80 -27.72 -25.01
C PRO A 414 6.57 -27.65 -26.53
N PHE A 415 6.02 -28.70 -27.14
CA PHE A 415 5.63 -28.70 -28.55
C PHE A 415 4.56 -27.65 -28.87
N LEU A 416 3.58 -27.43 -27.98
CA LEU A 416 2.55 -26.42 -28.17
C LEU A 416 3.14 -25.00 -28.19
N ALA A 417 4.18 -24.76 -27.37
CA ALA A 417 4.92 -23.50 -27.39
C ALA A 417 5.74 -23.32 -28.68
N ARG A 418 6.27 -24.41 -29.28
CA ARG A 418 6.91 -24.38 -30.61
C ARG A 418 5.91 -24.08 -31.73
N LEU A 419 4.66 -24.54 -31.61
CA LEU A 419 3.54 -24.14 -32.47
C LEU A 419 3.03 -22.71 -32.21
N GLY A 420 3.75 -21.90 -31.41
CA GLY A 420 3.43 -20.49 -31.16
C GLY A 420 2.35 -20.24 -30.11
N MET A 421 1.78 -21.28 -29.48
CA MET A 421 0.80 -21.12 -28.40
C MET A 421 1.48 -20.54 -27.15
N ARG A 422 0.79 -19.67 -26.41
CA ARG A 422 1.37 -18.94 -25.27
C ARG A 422 0.43 -18.88 -24.08
N GLU A 423 1.01 -18.65 -22.91
CA GLU A 423 0.29 -18.26 -21.71
C GLU A 423 -0.54 -16.98 -21.98
N PRO A 424 -1.78 -16.88 -21.47
CA PRO A 424 -2.59 -15.69 -21.65
C PRO A 424 -1.92 -14.49 -20.97
N LYS A 425 -2.11 -13.29 -21.52
CA LYS A 425 -1.59 -12.05 -20.92
C LYS A 425 -2.45 -11.62 -19.73
N ASN A 426 -1.91 -10.74 -18.87
CA ASN A 426 -2.75 -10.00 -17.92
C ASN A 426 -3.80 -9.15 -18.68
N PRO A 427 -5.02 -8.98 -18.15
CA PRO A 427 -5.51 -9.48 -16.85
C PRO A 427 -5.94 -10.96 -16.85
N LEU A 428 -6.11 -11.60 -18.01
CA LEU A 428 -6.67 -12.96 -18.12
C LEU A 428 -5.84 -14.02 -17.38
N TYR A 429 -4.52 -13.86 -17.30
CA TYR A 429 -3.64 -14.72 -16.50
C TYR A 429 -3.96 -14.72 -14.98
N LEU A 430 -4.56 -13.65 -14.47
CA LEU A 430 -4.98 -13.53 -13.06
C LEU A 430 -6.27 -14.29 -12.77
N LEU A 431 -7.04 -14.67 -13.80
CA LEU A 431 -8.28 -15.43 -13.68
C LEU A 431 -7.96 -16.93 -13.53
N GLN A 432 -7.33 -17.31 -12.42
CA GLN A 432 -6.99 -18.70 -12.05
C GLN A 432 -7.38 -18.99 -10.59
N PRO A 433 -7.63 -20.25 -10.18
CA PRO A 433 -8.27 -20.58 -8.89
C PRO A 433 -7.51 -20.14 -7.63
N ALA A 434 -6.19 -19.96 -7.74
CA ALA A 434 -5.35 -19.40 -6.69
C ALA A 434 -5.76 -17.97 -6.31
N CYS A 435 -6.14 -17.14 -7.29
CA CYS A 435 -6.57 -15.76 -7.05
C CYS A 435 -7.93 -15.68 -6.36
N PHE A 436 -8.89 -16.54 -6.73
CA PHE A 436 -10.18 -16.64 -6.03
C PHE A 436 -10.00 -17.06 -4.57
N THR A 437 -9.06 -18.00 -4.33
CA THR A 437 -8.68 -18.44 -2.98
C THR A 437 -8.11 -17.29 -2.16
N ALA A 438 -7.26 -16.44 -2.75
CA ALA A 438 -6.70 -15.26 -2.09
C ALA A 438 -7.70 -14.08 -1.94
N ALA A 439 -8.89 -14.19 -2.53
CA ALA A 439 -9.89 -13.13 -2.60
C ALA A 439 -11.13 -13.36 -1.69
N VAL A 440 -11.16 -14.41 -0.86
CA VAL A 440 -12.26 -14.67 0.10
C VAL A 440 -12.16 -13.77 1.35
N ASN A 441 -12.98 -14.03 2.37
CA ASN A 441 -12.97 -13.25 3.61
C ASN A 441 -11.67 -13.50 4.38
N CYS A 442 -10.85 -12.46 4.48
CA CYS A 442 -9.47 -12.50 4.95
C CYS A 442 -9.29 -11.44 6.02
N LEU A 443 -9.46 -11.84 7.28
CA LEU A 443 -9.24 -10.99 8.45
C LEU A 443 -7.77 -11.14 8.87
N ILE A 444 -7.12 -10.03 9.22
CA ILE A 444 -5.72 -10.02 9.68
C ILE A 444 -5.69 -9.51 11.12
N ASP A 445 -5.03 -10.27 11.98
CA ASP A 445 -4.66 -9.81 13.31
C ASP A 445 -3.26 -9.16 13.26
N ASP A 446 -3.20 -7.85 13.48
CA ASP A 446 -1.96 -7.06 13.58
C ASP A 446 -1.69 -6.59 15.03
N SER A 447 -2.38 -7.17 16.02
CA SER A 447 -2.17 -6.86 17.45
C SER A 447 -0.72 -7.10 17.88
N ALA A 448 -0.10 -8.17 17.37
CA ALA A 448 1.30 -8.51 17.62
C ALA A 448 2.26 -7.35 17.28
N ALA A 449 2.04 -6.68 16.15
CA ALA A 449 2.83 -5.53 15.69
C ALA A 449 2.48 -4.22 16.44
N LYS A 450 1.19 -4.04 16.78
CA LYS A 450 0.67 -2.85 17.50
C LYS A 450 1.18 -2.70 18.93
N ARG A 451 1.53 -3.80 19.60
CA ARG A 451 2.05 -3.77 20.97
C ARG A 451 3.31 -2.89 21.12
N PRO A 452 3.56 -2.31 22.31
CA PRO A 452 4.81 -1.64 22.63
C PRO A 452 6.05 -2.52 22.35
N VAL A 453 7.20 -1.87 22.16
CA VAL A 453 8.48 -2.56 21.88
C VAL A 453 8.91 -3.38 23.09
N GLU A 454 8.59 -2.89 24.28
CA GLU A 454 8.81 -3.47 25.59
C GLU A 454 8.03 -4.78 25.79
N GLU A 455 6.88 -4.92 25.12
CA GLU A 455 6.00 -6.10 25.14
C GLU A 455 6.26 -7.06 23.96
N GLY A 456 7.20 -6.74 23.07
CA GLY A 456 7.56 -7.58 21.92
C GLY A 456 6.74 -7.32 20.66
N GLY A 457 6.15 -6.13 20.54
CA GLY A 457 5.67 -5.59 19.27
C GLY A 457 6.69 -4.63 18.64
N ILE A 458 6.23 -3.79 17.72
CA ILE A 458 7.03 -2.72 17.09
C ILE A 458 6.40 -1.33 17.23
N GLY A 459 5.37 -1.19 18.09
CA GLY A 459 4.61 0.05 18.25
C GLY A 459 3.85 0.47 16.99
N TYR A 460 3.43 -0.49 16.15
CA TYR A 460 2.84 -0.20 14.84
C TYR A 460 1.52 0.59 14.97
N GLN A 461 1.44 1.74 14.31
CA GLN A 461 0.23 2.53 14.17
C GLN A 461 0.08 3.00 12.73
N ALA A 462 -0.84 2.38 11.99
CA ALA A 462 -1.19 2.80 10.63
C ALA A 462 -1.59 4.30 10.60
N ARG A 463 -1.04 5.05 9.63
CA ARG A 463 -1.21 6.51 9.50
C ARG A 463 -2.37 6.93 8.60
N CYS A 464 -2.98 5.97 7.91
CA CYS A 464 -4.24 6.14 7.18
C CYS A 464 -5.12 4.90 7.31
N THR A 465 -6.43 5.12 7.26
CA THR A 465 -7.42 4.08 6.96
C THR A 465 -7.41 3.72 5.48
N THR A 466 -7.97 2.56 5.14
CA THR A 466 -8.04 2.11 3.74
C THR A 466 -8.77 3.09 2.82
N LEU A 467 -9.85 3.72 3.30
CA LEU A 467 -10.60 4.71 2.52
C LEU A 467 -9.77 5.98 2.26
N GLU A 468 -9.02 6.46 3.24
CA GLU A 468 -8.11 7.61 3.08
C GLU A 468 -6.99 7.29 2.09
N GLY A 469 -6.40 6.09 2.16
CA GLY A 469 -5.41 5.61 1.19
C GLY A 469 -5.94 5.60 -0.25
N ILE A 470 -7.15 5.08 -0.45
CA ILE A 470 -7.83 5.06 -1.76
C ILE A 470 -8.05 6.50 -2.25
N CYS A 471 -8.56 7.39 -1.40
CA CYS A 471 -8.77 8.79 -1.76
C CYS A 471 -7.47 9.51 -2.11
N MET A 472 -6.35 9.26 -1.41
CA MET A 472 -5.04 9.81 -1.76
C MET A 472 -4.56 9.33 -3.15
N GLN A 473 -4.66 8.03 -3.41
CA GLN A 473 -4.24 7.46 -4.69
C GLN A 473 -5.13 7.95 -5.86
N LEU A 474 -6.46 7.98 -5.67
CA LEU A 474 -7.39 8.51 -6.66
C LEU A 474 -7.19 10.01 -6.91
N LEU A 475 -6.86 10.81 -5.89
CA LEU A 475 -6.54 12.23 -6.05
C LEU A 475 -5.27 12.45 -6.90
N HIS A 476 -4.25 11.59 -6.75
CA HIS A 476 -3.09 11.60 -7.64
C HIS A 476 -3.47 11.18 -9.07
N LEU A 477 -4.16 10.03 -9.24
CA LEU A 477 -4.54 9.52 -10.56
C LEU A 477 -5.47 10.48 -11.32
N ASN A 478 -6.48 11.07 -10.66
CA ASN A 478 -7.38 12.05 -11.26
C ASN A 478 -6.64 13.32 -11.75
N ARG A 479 -5.52 13.70 -11.11
CA ARG A 479 -4.66 14.81 -11.58
C ARG A 479 -3.84 14.45 -12.83
N SER A 480 -3.62 13.17 -13.11
CA SER A 480 -2.94 12.68 -14.33
C SER A 480 -3.86 12.43 -15.54
N VAL A 481 -5.18 12.55 -15.38
CA VAL A 481 -6.18 12.36 -16.45
C VAL A 481 -6.25 13.48 -17.53
N PRO A 482 -5.90 14.77 -17.31
CA PRO A 482 -6.23 15.83 -18.26
C PRO A 482 -5.27 15.90 -19.46
N ASN A 483 -5.50 15.10 -20.51
CA ASN A 483 -5.20 15.47 -21.90
C ASN A 483 -5.73 14.52 -23.00
N LYS A 484 -6.28 13.34 -22.68
CA LYS A 484 -6.86 12.44 -23.70
C LYS A 484 -8.20 12.96 -24.22
N ARG A 485 -8.17 13.78 -25.28
CA ARG A 485 -9.36 14.15 -26.07
C ARG A 485 -10.05 12.88 -26.60
N VAL A 486 -11.33 12.71 -26.31
CA VAL A 486 -12.19 11.68 -26.94
C VAL A 486 -13.21 12.39 -27.82
N ASN A 487 -13.06 12.24 -29.14
CA ASN A 487 -14.05 12.53 -30.18
C ASN A 487 -14.82 13.88 -30.08
N GLY A 488 -14.09 14.98 -29.85
CA GLY A 488 -14.53 16.33 -30.25
C GLY A 488 -15.74 16.93 -29.53
N LYS A 489 -16.27 16.28 -28.49
CA LYS A 489 -17.33 16.82 -27.63
C LYS A 489 -16.75 17.06 -26.24
N GLU A 490 -17.15 18.15 -25.58
CA GLU A 490 -16.70 18.44 -24.23
C GLU A 490 -17.15 17.32 -23.27
N ALA A 491 -16.18 16.63 -22.66
CA ALA A 491 -16.47 15.74 -21.55
C ALA A 491 -17.07 16.58 -20.40
N THR A 492 -18.25 16.17 -19.91
CA THR A 492 -19.04 16.94 -18.95
C THR A 492 -18.17 17.38 -17.77
N ARG A 493 -18.11 18.70 -17.56
CA ARG A 493 -17.17 19.38 -16.66
C ARG A 493 -17.22 18.76 -15.26
N SER A 494 -16.23 17.92 -14.94
CA SER A 494 -16.15 17.21 -13.65
C SER A 494 -16.14 18.20 -12.48
N ILE A 495 -16.64 17.77 -11.32
CA ILE A 495 -17.11 18.61 -10.20
C ILE A 495 -15.94 19.29 -9.42
N LEU A 496 -14.71 19.23 -9.96
CA LEU A 496 -13.50 19.87 -9.46
C LEU A 496 -13.42 21.39 -9.74
N LYS A 497 -14.55 22.11 -9.72
CA LYS A 497 -14.56 23.58 -9.61
C LYS A 497 -14.57 24.09 -8.17
N ASP A 498 -15.07 23.28 -7.24
CA ASP A 498 -15.25 23.68 -5.83
C ASP A 498 -14.14 23.13 -4.92
N VAL A 499 -12.92 22.98 -5.45
CA VAL A 499 -11.73 22.99 -4.60
C VAL A 499 -11.57 24.44 -4.13
N ILE A 500 -12.02 24.71 -2.91
CA ILE A 500 -11.95 26.04 -2.32
C ILE A 500 -10.47 26.43 -2.21
N GLU A 501 -10.01 27.34 -3.07
CA GLU A 501 -8.81 28.11 -2.82
C GLU A 501 -9.07 28.99 -1.58
N VAL A 502 -8.74 28.46 -0.40
CA VAL A 502 -8.61 29.25 0.82
C VAL A 502 -7.38 30.14 0.65
N LYS A 503 -7.54 31.23 -0.11
CA LYS A 503 -6.58 32.33 -0.13
C LYS A 503 -6.43 32.79 1.32
N PRO A 504 -5.22 32.76 1.91
CA PRO A 504 -5.04 33.29 3.25
C PRO A 504 -5.38 34.78 3.20
N SER A 505 -6.41 35.16 3.96
CA SER A 505 -6.76 36.56 4.15
C SER A 505 -5.60 37.24 4.88
N LEU A 506 -4.79 37.98 4.13
CA LEU A 506 -3.73 38.84 4.67
C LEU A 506 -4.39 39.94 5.51
N GLY A 507 -4.59 39.65 6.79
CA GLY A 507 -5.05 40.63 7.77
C GLY A 507 -4.06 41.78 7.81
N ARG A 508 -4.53 42.99 7.45
CA ARG A 508 -3.75 44.21 7.59
C ARG A 508 -3.59 44.54 9.08
N SER A 509 -2.56 43.99 9.72
CA SER A 509 -2.08 44.45 11.03
C SER A 509 -1.43 45.82 10.87
N GLY A 510 -2.25 46.86 10.71
CA GLY A 510 -1.81 48.24 10.58
C GLY A 510 -1.38 48.80 11.93
N SER A 511 -0.15 48.49 12.34
CA SER A 511 0.48 49.08 13.53
C SER A 511 0.85 50.55 13.27
N LYS A 512 -0.12 51.46 13.43
CA LYS A 512 0.17 52.89 13.57
C LYS A 512 0.76 53.14 14.96
N ILE A 513 2.06 53.44 14.99
CA ILE A 513 2.65 54.23 16.07
C ILE A 513 2.50 55.68 15.63
N GLU A 514 1.62 56.43 16.29
CA GLU A 514 1.54 57.89 16.16
C GLU A 514 1.84 58.49 17.52
N THR A 515 2.99 59.16 17.61
CA THR A 515 3.42 59.92 18.77
C THR A 515 2.58 61.18 18.91
N THR A 516 2.00 61.40 20.09
CA THR A 516 1.36 62.66 20.45
C THR A 516 2.39 63.79 20.50
N ASP A 517 2.11 64.92 19.85
CA ASP A 517 2.77 66.18 20.13
C ASP A 517 1.72 67.30 20.02
N LYS A 518 1.43 67.92 21.18
CA LYS A 518 0.39 68.95 21.46
C LYS A 518 -1.07 68.48 21.46
#